data_AF-A0A835WMG5-F1
#
_entry.id   AF-A0A835WMG5-F1
#
_cell.length_a   1.000
_cell.length_b   1.000
_cell.length_c   1.000
_cell.angle_alpha   90.00
_cell.angle_beta   90.00
_cell.angle_gamma   90.00
#
_symmetry.space_group_name_H-M   'P 1'
#
loop_
_entity.id
_entity.type
_entity.pdbx_description
1 polymer ?
#
loop_
_entity_poly.entity_id
_entity_poly.type
_entity_poly.pdbx_seq_one_letter_code
_entity_poly.pdbx_strand_id
1 'polypeptide(L)'
;MEVAKAYRVKKYEHRFNPEMLQKVESAHTTLMLSQLSARVKGKGVSKDVAYADQEPLFPWRPKRWDATPKVIMVIGAMQLGMVAYGFQQPALSKTIFCGLIGIAANVMKQNAILPPPKDPEMATEEESGRASRNFVRGFLLGALATIAGTLVFSLPEVLVSQAKMTLPTIPGMPNIIVSMKILGAALFNWVMTSFYY
;
A
#
# COMPACT_ATOMS: atom_id res chain seq x y z
N MET A 1 -3.59 5.79 15.52
CA MET A 1 -3.87 4.89 14.35
C MET A 1 -3.98 3.42 14.77
N GLU A 2 -3.28 2.98 15.82
CA GLU A 2 -3.29 1.59 16.30
C GLU A 2 -4.63 1.13 16.89
N VAL A 3 -5.33 1.98 17.65
CA VAL A 3 -6.64 1.63 18.24
C VAL A 3 -7.68 1.34 17.15
N ALA A 4 -7.75 2.17 16.10
CA ALA A 4 -8.64 1.95 14.97
C ALA A 4 -8.27 0.69 14.17
N LYS A 5 -6.97 0.36 14.06
CA LYS A 5 -6.50 -0.88 13.44
C LYS A 5 -6.89 -2.10 14.26
N ALA A 6 -6.63 -2.07 15.57
CA ALA A 6 -7.00 -3.13 16.51
C ALA A 6 -8.51 -3.34 16.55
N TYR A 7 -9.30 -2.26 16.54
CA TYR A 7 -10.76 -2.33 16.45
C TYR A 7 -11.23 -3.05 15.18
N ARG A 8 -10.69 -2.71 14.00
CA ARG A 8 -11.06 -3.40 12.74
C ARG A 8 -10.69 -4.88 12.76
N VAL A 9 -9.52 -5.22 13.26
CA VAL A 9 -9.09 -6.63 13.39
C VAL A 9 -10.02 -7.38 14.33
N LYS A 10 -10.31 -6.83 15.52
CA LYS A 10 -11.20 -7.47 16.50
C LYS A 10 -12.66 -7.57 16.03
N LYS A 11 -13.15 -6.54 15.34
CA LYS A 11 -14.48 -6.56 14.71
C LYS A 11 -14.57 -7.64 13.63
N TYR A 12 -13.50 -7.84 12.87
CA TYR A 12 -13.42 -8.92 11.88
C TYR A 12 -13.34 -10.30 12.54
N GLU A 13 -12.48 -10.48 13.54
CA GLU A 13 -12.33 -11.74 14.29
C GLU A 13 -13.65 -12.21 14.92
N HIS A 14 -14.47 -11.28 15.41
CA HIS A 14 -15.73 -11.58 16.11
C HIS A 14 -16.99 -11.33 15.27
N ARG A 15 -16.88 -11.26 13.94
CA ARG A 15 -18.01 -10.91 13.05
C ARG A 15 -19.24 -11.84 13.13
N PHE A 16 -19.04 -13.09 13.56
CA PHE A 16 -20.10 -14.09 13.70
C PHE A 16 -20.59 -14.27 15.15
N ASN A 17 -20.05 -13.49 16.09
CA ASN A 17 -20.44 -13.53 17.50
C ASN A 17 -20.94 -12.14 17.93
N PRO A 18 -22.27 -11.93 18.00
CA PRO A 18 -22.83 -10.61 18.28
C PRO A 18 -22.48 -10.09 19.68
N GLU A 19 -22.37 -10.97 20.68
CA GLU A 19 -22.03 -10.58 22.06
C GLU A 19 -20.60 -10.04 22.16
N MET A 20 -19.66 -10.71 21.51
CA MET A 20 -18.26 -10.27 21.50
C MET A 20 -18.07 -9.01 20.67
N LEU A 21 -18.85 -8.85 19.59
CA LEU A 21 -18.82 -7.64 18.77
C LEU A 21 -19.31 -6.42 19.55
N GLN A 22 -20.39 -6.55 20.34
CA GLN A 22 -20.88 -5.48 21.19
C GLN A 22 -19.86 -5.08 22.27
N LYS A 23 -19.13 -6.05 22.84
CA LYS A 23 -18.02 -5.78 23.80
C LYS A 23 -16.86 -5.02 23.15
N VAL A 24 -16.53 -5.34 21.91
CA VAL A 24 -15.48 -4.64 21.15
C VAL A 24 -15.92 -3.20 20.83
N GLU A 25 -17.18 -2.99 20.48
CA GLU A 25 -17.73 -1.66 20.19
C GLU A 25 -17.86 -0.78 21.44
N SER A 26 -18.28 -1.34 22.57
CA SER A 26 -18.35 -0.62 23.83
C SER A 26 -16.95 -0.23 24.32
N ALA A 27 -15.98 -1.16 24.28
CA ALA A 27 -14.59 -0.88 24.63
C ALA A 27 -13.97 0.22 23.76
N HIS A 28 -14.23 0.19 22.45
CA HIS A 28 -13.80 1.24 21.53
C HIS A 28 -14.41 2.61 21.90
N THR A 29 -15.72 2.64 22.15
CA THR A 29 -16.44 3.88 22.50
C THR A 29 -15.94 4.48 23.82
N THR A 30 -15.74 3.65 24.84
CA THR A 30 -15.18 4.07 26.13
C THR A 30 -13.77 4.64 25.96
N LEU A 31 -12.93 4.00 25.14
CA LEU A 31 -11.60 4.51 24.84
C LEU A 31 -11.66 5.89 24.18
N MET A 32 -12.47 6.09 23.15
CA MET A 32 -12.58 7.38 22.45
C MET A 32 -13.13 8.49 23.35
N LEU A 33 -14.16 8.20 24.16
CA LEU A 33 -14.73 9.17 25.10
C LEU A 33 -13.76 9.53 26.24
N SER A 34 -12.99 8.57 26.73
CA SER A 34 -11.97 8.82 27.76
C SER A 34 -10.88 9.75 27.24
N GLN A 35 -10.54 9.65 25.95
CA GLN A 35 -9.56 10.52 25.29
C GLN A 35 -10.09 11.93 25.11
N LEU A 36 -11.33 12.06 24.60
CA LEU A 36 -11.97 13.36 24.45
C LEU A 36 -12.03 14.08 25.80
N SER A 37 -12.45 13.36 26.85
CA SER A 37 -12.50 13.88 28.21
C SER A 37 -11.13 14.29 28.74
N ALA A 38 -10.07 13.53 28.44
CA ALA A 38 -8.71 13.86 28.84
C ALA A 38 -8.17 15.11 28.12
N ARG A 39 -8.44 15.27 26.82
CA ARG A 39 -8.06 16.45 26.03
C ARG A 39 -8.80 17.70 26.48
N VAL A 40 -10.11 17.61 26.70
CA VAL A 40 -10.93 18.72 27.22
C VAL A 40 -10.42 19.19 28.59
N LYS A 41 -9.94 18.27 29.42
CA LYS A 41 -9.35 18.58 30.74
C LYS A 41 -7.89 19.03 30.70
N GLY A 42 -7.29 19.20 29.51
CA GLY A 42 -5.91 19.66 29.35
C GLY A 42 -4.84 18.65 29.82
N LYS A 43 -5.18 17.37 30.01
CA LYS A 43 -4.21 16.33 30.38
C LYS A 43 -3.47 15.82 29.13
N GLY A 44 -2.17 15.60 29.26
CA GLY A 44 -1.35 15.00 28.19
C GLY A 44 -1.84 13.58 27.85
N VAL A 45 -2.14 13.35 26.58
CA VAL A 45 -2.55 12.04 26.04
C VAL A 45 -1.37 11.43 25.29
N SER A 46 -1.15 10.11 25.44
CA SER A 46 -0.14 9.38 24.65
C SER A 46 -0.29 9.70 23.16
N LYS A 47 0.81 9.95 22.44
CA LYS A 47 0.78 10.34 21.00
C LYS A 47 0.04 9.32 20.12
N ASP A 48 0.16 8.03 20.44
CA ASP A 48 -0.51 6.95 19.69
C ASP A 48 -2.04 7.01 19.79
N VAL A 49 -2.50 7.66 20.86
CA VAL A 49 -3.89 7.84 21.29
C VAL A 49 -4.38 9.27 20.97
N ALA A 50 -3.50 10.28 21.00
CA ALA A 50 -3.84 11.69 20.76
C ALA A 50 -4.28 11.95 19.30
N TYR A 51 -3.83 11.12 18.35
CA TYR A 51 -4.18 11.23 16.93
C TYR A 51 -5.13 10.11 16.46
N ALA A 52 -5.88 9.49 17.38
CA ALA A 52 -6.87 8.47 17.01
C ALA A 52 -8.05 9.06 16.20
N ASP A 53 -8.38 10.33 16.42
CA ASP A 53 -9.52 11.04 15.81
C ASP A 53 -9.13 11.96 14.64
N GLN A 54 -7.84 12.06 14.29
CA GLN A 54 -7.46 12.90 13.15
C GLN A 54 -7.98 12.27 11.86
N GLU A 55 -9.02 12.88 11.29
CA GLU A 55 -9.42 12.59 9.93
C GLU A 55 -8.27 12.92 8.97
N PRO A 56 -7.95 12.02 8.04
CA PRO A 56 -6.89 12.29 7.08
C PRO A 56 -7.26 13.49 6.22
N LEU A 57 -6.32 14.44 6.07
CA LEU A 57 -6.48 15.63 5.22
C LEU A 57 -6.93 15.29 3.78
N PHE A 58 -6.51 14.12 3.29
CA PHE A 58 -6.94 13.57 2.01
C PHE A 58 -7.60 12.19 2.23
N PRO A 59 -8.90 12.04 1.91
CA PRO A 59 -9.61 10.80 2.16
C PRO A 59 -9.13 9.62 1.29
N TRP A 60 -8.47 9.89 0.16
CA TRP A 60 -8.00 8.89 -0.82
C TRP A 60 -6.51 8.51 -0.71
N ARG A 61 -5.75 9.03 0.27
CA ARG A 61 -4.32 8.71 0.38
C ARG A 61 -4.10 7.20 0.69
N PRO A 62 -3.01 6.58 0.19
CA PRO A 62 -2.62 5.25 0.63
C PRO A 62 -2.46 5.21 2.16
N LYS A 63 -3.07 4.22 2.80
CA LYS A 63 -3.04 4.05 4.26
C LYS A 63 -1.90 3.11 4.63
N ARG A 64 -1.17 3.42 5.70
CA ARG A 64 -0.12 2.53 6.17
C ARG A 64 -0.74 1.23 6.70
N TRP A 65 -0.36 0.12 6.09
CA TRP A 65 -0.68 -1.24 6.51
C TRP A 65 0.52 -2.13 6.25
N ASP A 66 1.25 -2.45 7.31
CA ASP A 66 2.42 -3.32 7.21
C ASP A 66 1.98 -4.76 6.89
N ALA A 67 2.51 -5.32 5.80
CA ALA A 67 2.27 -6.70 5.40
C ALA A 67 3.02 -7.68 6.32
N THR A 68 2.60 -8.95 6.33
CA THR A 68 3.30 -10.00 7.08
C THR A 68 4.76 -10.09 6.63
N PRO A 69 5.76 -10.30 7.53
CA PRO A 69 7.17 -10.36 7.16
C PRO A 69 7.47 -11.35 6.02
N LYS A 70 6.78 -12.50 6.01
CA LYS A 70 6.87 -13.50 4.92
C LYS A 70 6.51 -12.90 3.55
N VAL A 71 5.45 -12.11 3.47
CA VAL A 71 4.97 -11.48 2.24
C VAL A 71 5.97 -10.41 1.77
N ILE A 72 6.49 -9.60 2.70
CA ILE A 72 7.51 -8.57 2.42
C ILE A 72 8.77 -9.22 1.83
N MET A 73 9.23 -10.33 2.40
CA MET A 73 10.40 -11.07 1.92
C MET A 73 10.18 -11.68 0.53
N VAL A 74 9.05 -12.36 0.31
CA VAL A 74 8.77 -13.02 -0.98
C VAL A 74 8.67 -11.98 -2.11
N ILE A 75 7.92 -10.90 -1.89
CA ILE A 75 7.80 -9.83 -2.90
C ILE A 75 9.15 -9.15 -3.10
N GLY A 76 9.90 -8.88 -2.03
CA GLY A 76 11.24 -8.32 -2.12
C GLY A 76 12.17 -9.19 -2.95
N ALA A 77 12.16 -10.51 -2.75
CA ALA A 77 12.97 -11.45 -3.52
C ALA A 77 12.56 -11.48 -5.01
N MET A 78 11.25 -11.47 -5.32
CA MET A 78 10.77 -11.40 -6.69
C MET A 78 11.20 -10.11 -7.39
N GLN A 79 11.06 -8.97 -6.70
CA GLN A 79 11.45 -7.66 -7.23
C GLN A 79 12.97 -7.56 -7.42
N LEU A 80 13.77 -8.06 -6.47
CA LEU A 80 15.23 -8.14 -6.60
C LEU A 80 15.66 -9.04 -7.77
N GLY A 81 15.00 -10.19 -7.96
CA GLY A 81 15.23 -11.07 -9.10
C GLY A 81 14.95 -10.36 -10.43
N MET A 82 13.87 -9.59 -10.50
CA MET A 82 13.54 -8.77 -11.68
C MET A 82 14.56 -7.67 -11.94
N VAL A 83 15.08 -7.03 -10.89
CA VAL A 83 16.15 -6.04 -11.00
C VAL A 83 17.42 -6.69 -11.54
N ALA A 84 17.86 -7.80 -10.95
CA ALA A 84 19.05 -8.52 -11.40
C ALA A 84 18.93 -8.94 -12.89
N TYR A 85 17.76 -9.46 -13.27
CA TYR A 85 17.48 -9.80 -14.67
C TYR A 85 17.44 -8.55 -15.58
N GLY A 86 16.95 -7.42 -15.06
CA GLY A 86 16.96 -6.12 -15.74
C GLY A 86 18.37 -5.62 -16.03
N PHE A 87 19.30 -5.78 -15.10
CA PHE A 87 20.70 -5.40 -15.28
C PHE A 87 21.44 -6.31 -16.28
N GLN A 88 21.11 -7.60 -16.34
CA GLN A 88 21.70 -8.53 -17.32
C GLN A 88 21.19 -8.29 -18.74
N GLN A 89 19.90 -7.98 -18.87
CA GLN A 89 19.22 -7.82 -20.15
C GLN A 89 18.25 -6.64 -20.05
N PRO A 90 18.73 -5.40 -20.27
CA PRO A 90 17.92 -4.21 -20.07
C PRO A 90 16.80 -4.15 -21.13
N ALA A 91 15.56 -4.29 -20.66
CA ALA A 91 14.37 -4.18 -21.51
C ALA A 91 13.25 -3.51 -20.72
N LEU A 92 12.59 -2.51 -21.32
CA LEU A 92 11.48 -1.81 -20.69
C LEU A 92 10.30 -2.75 -20.39
N SER A 93 10.12 -3.84 -21.12
CA SER A 93 9.12 -4.86 -20.78
C SER A 93 9.27 -5.41 -19.36
N LYS A 94 10.48 -5.36 -18.77
CA LYS A 94 10.74 -5.81 -17.39
C LYS A 94 10.16 -4.87 -16.33
N THR A 95 9.97 -3.58 -16.64
CA THR A 95 9.25 -2.67 -15.73
C THR A 95 7.78 -3.06 -15.63
N ILE A 96 7.19 -3.54 -16.73
CA ILE A 96 5.81 -4.05 -16.78
C ILE A 96 5.70 -5.28 -15.87
N PHE A 97 6.66 -6.21 -15.94
CA PHE A 97 6.68 -7.38 -15.04
C PHE A 97 6.81 -6.99 -13.57
N CYS A 98 7.65 -5.99 -13.23
CA CYS A 98 7.72 -5.46 -11.85
C CYS A 98 6.36 -4.91 -11.39
N GLY A 99 5.66 -4.21 -12.29
CA GLY A 99 4.30 -3.70 -12.04
C GLY A 99 3.26 -4.82 -11.88
N LEU A 100 3.29 -5.85 -12.72
CA LEU A 100 2.39 -7.01 -12.59
C LEU A 100 2.58 -7.74 -11.25
N ILE A 101 3.83 -7.92 -10.81
CA ILE A 101 4.14 -8.49 -9.49
C ILE A 101 3.57 -7.62 -8.37
N GLY A 102 3.76 -6.30 -8.46
CA GLY A 102 3.21 -5.35 -7.48
C GLY A 102 1.68 -5.31 -7.47
N ILE A 103 1.03 -5.34 -8.62
CA ILE A 103 -0.43 -5.41 -8.76
C ILE A 103 -0.96 -6.70 -8.13
N ALA A 104 -0.42 -7.86 -8.53
CA ALA A 104 -0.85 -9.15 -8.01
C ALA A 104 -0.72 -9.20 -6.47
N ALA A 105 0.42 -8.75 -5.95
CA ALA A 105 0.67 -8.75 -4.53
C ALA A 105 -0.21 -7.74 -3.76
N ASN A 106 -0.50 -6.57 -4.34
CA ASN A 106 -1.47 -5.62 -3.78
C ASN A 106 -2.89 -6.18 -3.80
N VAL A 107 -3.32 -6.86 -4.87
CA VAL A 107 -4.65 -7.50 -4.92
C VAL A 107 -4.77 -8.60 -3.87
N MET A 108 -3.74 -9.45 -3.73
CA MET A 108 -3.70 -10.47 -2.66
C MET A 108 -3.80 -9.83 -1.27
N LYS A 109 -3.08 -8.73 -1.04
CA LYS A 109 -3.14 -7.98 0.21
C LYS A 109 -4.52 -7.34 0.44
N GLN A 110 -5.13 -6.76 -0.58
CA GLN A 110 -6.46 -6.17 -0.50
C GLN A 110 -7.52 -7.23 -0.16
N ASN A 111 -7.42 -8.42 -0.76
CA ASN A 111 -8.29 -9.55 -0.45
C ASN A 111 -8.03 -10.15 0.93
N ALA A 112 -6.83 -10.02 1.49
CA ALA A 112 -6.56 -10.43 2.87
C ALA A 112 -7.15 -9.45 3.90
N ILE A 113 -7.24 -8.16 3.56
CA ILE A 113 -7.76 -7.11 4.45
C ILE A 113 -9.28 -6.99 4.36
N LEU A 114 -9.82 -7.04 3.14
CA LEU A 114 -11.25 -7.01 2.85
C LEU A 114 -11.62 -8.26 2.04
N PRO A 115 -11.80 -9.43 2.67
CA PRO A 115 -12.08 -10.64 1.93
C PRO A 115 -13.38 -10.53 1.14
N PRO A 116 -13.39 -10.99 -0.13
CA PRO A 116 -14.63 -11.12 -0.87
C PRO A 116 -15.55 -12.13 -0.18
N PRO A 117 -16.88 -11.98 -0.31
CA PRO A 117 -17.84 -12.94 0.24
C PRO A 117 -17.58 -14.34 -0.33
N LYS A 118 -17.67 -15.37 0.52
CA LYS A 118 -17.46 -16.77 0.12
C LYS A 118 -18.60 -17.27 -0.77
N ASP A 119 -19.83 -16.87 -0.43
CA ASP A 119 -21.05 -17.18 -1.17
C ASP A 119 -21.62 -15.89 -1.76
N PRO A 120 -21.50 -15.67 -3.09
CA PRO A 120 -21.96 -14.45 -3.74
C PRO A 120 -23.46 -14.21 -3.58
N GLU A 121 -24.24 -15.28 -3.45
CA GLU A 121 -25.70 -15.25 -3.36
C GLU A 121 -26.21 -14.87 -1.95
N MET A 122 -25.37 -15.05 -0.91
CA MET A 122 -25.67 -14.64 0.46
C MET A 122 -24.90 -13.38 0.88
N ALA A 123 -24.25 -12.70 -0.07
CA ALA A 123 -23.54 -11.47 0.19
C ALA A 123 -24.53 -10.33 0.48
N THR A 124 -24.30 -9.61 1.57
CA THR A 124 -25.00 -8.33 1.81
C THR A 124 -24.69 -7.33 0.68
N GLU A 125 -25.55 -6.34 0.43
CA GLU A 125 -25.29 -5.33 -0.63
C GLU A 125 -23.92 -4.62 -0.45
N GLU A 126 -23.46 -4.44 0.79
CA GLU A 126 -22.12 -3.91 1.10
C GLU A 126 -20.95 -4.88 0.80
N GLU A 127 -21.23 -6.18 0.70
CA GLU A 127 -20.30 -7.24 0.36
C GLU A 127 -20.22 -7.50 -1.14
N SER A 128 -21.31 -7.21 -1.84
CA SER A 128 -21.34 -7.23 -3.29
C SER A 128 -20.30 -6.25 -3.88
N GLY A 129 -19.53 -6.71 -4.86
CA GLY A 129 -18.51 -5.89 -5.52
C GLY A 129 -17.24 -5.60 -4.70
N ARG A 130 -17.06 -6.17 -3.50
CA ARG A 130 -15.78 -6.03 -2.76
C ARG A 130 -14.59 -6.57 -3.57
N ALA A 131 -14.76 -7.69 -4.27
CA ALA A 131 -13.72 -8.28 -5.11
C ALA A 131 -13.24 -7.31 -6.22
N SER A 132 -14.17 -6.69 -6.95
CA SER A 132 -13.83 -5.75 -8.02
C SER A 132 -13.21 -4.46 -7.46
N ARG A 133 -13.72 -3.94 -6.34
CA ARG A 133 -13.13 -2.78 -5.66
C ARG A 133 -11.71 -3.06 -5.17
N ASN A 134 -11.47 -4.24 -4.59
CA ASN A 134 -10.13 -4.67 -4.17
C ASN A 134 -9.18 -4.81 -5.36
N PHE A 135 -9.67 -5.37 -6.47
CA PHE A 135 -8.90 -5.48 -7.70
C PHE A 135 -8.51 -4.10 -8.22
N VAL A 136 -9.47 -3.17 -8.35
CA VAL A 136 -9.22 -1.80 -8.82
C VAL A 136 -8.25 -1.07 -7.91
N ARG A 137 -8.41 -1.19 -6.58
CA ARG A 137 -7.47 -0.61 -5.61
C ARG A 137 -6.07 -1.19 -5.76
N GLY A 138 -5.95 -2.52 -5.82
CA GLY A 138 -4.67 -3.19 -5.96
C GLY A 138 -3.98 -2.85 -7.29
N PHE A 139 -4.75 -2.78 -8.37
CA PHE A 139 -4.31 -2.34 -9.68
C PHE A 139 -3.79 -0.90 -9.64
N LEU A 140 -4.57 0.05 -9.12
CA LEU A 140 -4.16 1.46 -9.06
C LEU A 140 -2.91 1.64 -8.21
N LEU A 141 -2.81 0.96 -7.06
CA LEU A 141 -1.62 1.04 -6.21
C LEU A 141 -0.37 0.52 -6.92
N GLY A 142 -0.46 -0.64 -7.59
CA GLY A 142 0.68 -1.20 -8.32
C GLY A 142 1.04 -0.41 -9.59
N ALA A 143 0.05 0.03 -10.36
CA ALA A 143 0.26 0.84 -11.55
C ALA A 143 0.89 2.20 -11.21
N LEU A 144 0.35 2.90 -10.21
CA LEU A 144 0.90 4.19 -9.75
C LEU A 144 2.28 4.03 -9.13
N ALA A 145 2.54 2.94 -8.39
CA ALA A 145 3.88 2.65 -7.89
C ALA A 145 4.89 2.46 -9.02
N THR A 146 4.50 1.74 -10.08
CA THR A 146 5.34 1.50 -11.26
C THR A 146 5.61 2.80 -12.02
N ILE A 147 4.59 3.63 -12.22
CA ILE A 147 4.73 4.93 -12.90
C ILE A 147 5.61 5.86 -12.06
N ALA A 148 5.37 5.97 -10.75
CA ALA A 148 6.18 6.79 -9.86
C ALA A 148 7.66 6.34 -9.85
N GLY A 149 7.90 5.03 -9.74
CA GLY A 149 9.24 4.47 -9.76
C GLY A 149 9.98 4.69 -11.07
N THR A 150 9.30 4.58 -12.22
CA THR A 150 9.92 4.84 -13.53
C THR A 150 10.12 6.33 -13.78
N LEU A 151 9.22 7.20 -13.30
CA LEU A 151 9.32 8.65 -13.44
C LEU A 151 10.54 9.23 -12.72
N VAL A 152 10.89 8.73 -11.53
CA VAL A 152 12.08 9.19 -10.80
C VAL A 152 13.35 9.12 -11.66
N PHE A 153 13.46 8.08 -12.48
CA PHE A 153 14.61 7.87 -13.37
C PHE A 153 14.40 8.38 -14.81
N SER A 154 13.20 8.88 -15.12
CA SER A 154 12.89 9.53 -16.41
C SER A 154 12.94 11.06 -16.31
N LEU A 155 12.72 11.63 -15.11
CA LEU A 155 12.78 13.07 -14.87
C LEU A 155 14.10 13.72 -15.31
N PRO A 156 15.29 13.14 -15.02
CA PRO A 156 16.54 13.71 -15.50
C PRO A 156 16.63 13.78 -17.03
N GLU A 157 16.10 12.77 -17.75
CA GLU A 157 16.09 12.77 -19.22
C GLU A 157 15.19 13.88 -19.77
N VAL A 158 14.02 14.08 -19.15
CA VAL A 158 13.08 15.14 -19.55
C VAL A 158 13.69 16.52 -19.31
N LEU A 159 14.31 16.73 -18.15
CA LEU A 159 14.97 17.98 -17.80
C LEU A 159 16.14 18.28 -18.75
N VAL A 160 16.93 17.27 -19.08
CA VAL A 160 18.08 17.43 -19.99
C VAL A 160 17.63 17.70 -21.42
N SER A 161 16.58 17.03 -21.89
CA SER A 161 15.95 17.29 -23.19
C SER A 161 15.44 18.72 -23.30
N GLN A 162 14.77 19.23 -22.26
CA GLN A 162 14.24 20.60 -22.24
C GLN A 162 15.35 21.65 -22.08
N ALA A 163 16.40 21.36 -21.30
CA ALA A 163 17.46 22.30 -20.99
C ALA A 163 18.66 22.25 -21.97
N LYS A 164 18.63 21.39 -22.99
CA LYS A 164 19.73 21.16 -23.95
C LYS A 164 21.08 20.86 -23.28
N MET A 165 21.06 20.21 -22.12
CA MET A 165 22.27 19.79 -21.41
C MET A 165 22.73 18.40 -21.89
N THR A 166 23.91 17.94 -21.47
CA THR A 166 24.34 16.56 -21.65
C THR A 166 24.25 15.82 -20.32
N LEU A 167 23.69 14.60 -20.32
CA LEU A 167 23.71 13.75 -19.13
C LEU A 167 25.16 13.30 -18.85
N PRO A 168 25.55 13.15 -17.58
CA PRO A 168 26.81 12.51 -17.22
C PRO A 168 26.91 11.11 -17.85
N THR A 169 28.11 10.68 -18.24
CA THR A 169 28.34 9.45 -19.02
C THR A 169 27.76 8.17 -18.42
N ILE A 170 27.71 8.05 -17.09
CA ILE A 170 27.18 6.85 -16.41
C ILE A 170 25.65 6.78 -16.49
N PRO A 171 24.87 7.79 -16.03
CA PRO A 171 23.42 7.81 -16.22
C PRO A 171 22.99 8.07 -17.68
N GLY A 172 23.90 8.41 -18.60
CA GLY A 172 23.60 8.62 -20.02
C GLY A 172 23.58 7.35 -20.88
N MET A 173 24.06 6.22 -20.37
CA MET A 173 24.04 4.95 -21.11
C MET A 173 22.62 4.38 -21.18
N PRO A 174 22.06 4.11 -22.39
CA PRO A 174 20.69 3.63 -22.55
C PRO A 174 20.37 2.38 -21.73
N ASN A 175 21.32 1.44 -21.65
CA ASN A 175 21.18 0.20 -20.89
C ASN A 175 21.10 0.42 -19.37
N ILE A 176 21.86 1.39 -18.85
CA ILE A 176 21.88 1.73 -17.43
C ILE A 176 20.59 2.45 -17.07
N ILE A 177 20.16 3.41 -17.88
CA ILE A 177 18.88 4.11 -17.73
C ILE A 177 17.72 3.13 -17.60
N VAL A 178 17.61 2.17 -18.52
CA VAL A 178 16.52 1.18 -18.51
C VAL A 178 16.61 0.32 -17.24
N SER A 179 17.82 -0.08 -16.83
CA SER A 179 18.03 -0.83 -15.59
C SER A 179 17.63 -0.03 -14.35
N MET A 180 17.90 1.28 -14.33
CA MET A 180 17.48 2.19 -13.25
C MET A 180 15.97 2.38 -13.20
N LYS A 181 15.29 2.45 -14.35
CA LYS A 181 13.82 2.47 -14.42
C LYS A 181 13.22 1.17 -13.87
N ILE A 182 13.84 0.03 -14.13
CA ILE A 182 13.45 -1.27 -13.54
C ILE A 182 13.67 -1.27 -12.02
N LEU A 183 14.82 -0.79 -11.55
CA LEU A 183 15.11 -0.63 -10.12
C LEU A 183 14.07 0.27 -9.43
N GLY A 184 13.74 1.40 -10.02
CA GLY A 184 12.72 2.31 -9.50
C GLY A 184 11.34 1.67 -9.42
N ALA A 185 10.89 1.02 -10.50
CA ALA A 185 9.63 0.30 -10.52
C ALA A 185 9.60 -0.81 -9.44
N ALA A 186 10.66 -1.58 -9.31
CA ALA A 186 10.77 -2.68 -8.35
C ALA A 186 10.75 -2.18 -6.89
N LEU A 187 11.52 -1.14 -6.59
CA LEU A 187 11.60 -0.53 -5.27
C LEU A 187 10.25 0.05 -4.85
N PHE A 188 9.61 0.84 -5.71
CA PHE A 188 8.33 1.48 -5.39
C PHE A 188 7.22 0.45 -5.23
N ASN A 189 7.16 -0.58 -6.08
CA ASN A 189 6.20 -1.66 -5.89
C ASN A 189 6.45 -2.44 -4.59
N TRP A 190 7.71 -2.73 -4.25
CA TRP A 190 8.04 -3.39 -3.00
C TRP A 190 7.61 -2.55 -1.78
N VAL A 191 7.93 -1.25 -1.76
CA VAL A 191 7.53 -0.34 -0.67
C VAL A 191 6.02 -0.22 -0.57
N MET A 192 5.33 -0.01 -1.69
CA MET A 192 3.88 0.13 -1.72
C MET A 192 3.19 -1.13 -1.22
N THR A 193 3.58 -2.31 -1.70
CA THR A 193 2.97 -3.55 -1.22
C THR A 193 3.36 -3.91 0.21
N SER A 194 4.57 -3.56 0.64
CA SER A 194 5.03 -3.87 1.99
C SER A 194 4.33 -3.03 3.05
N PHE A 195 4.11 -1.73 2.80
CA PHE A 195 3.73 -0.79 3.85
C PHE A 195 2.41 -0.07 3.61
N TYR A 196 1.81 -0.15 2.42
CA TYR A 196 0.64 0.67 2.08
C TYR A 196 -0.56 -0.14 1.55
N TYR A 197 -1.75 0.41 1.73
CA TYR A 197 -3.07 -0.14 1.39
C TYR A 197 -3.94 0.94 0.73
#